data_AF-A0A2E0FG58-F1
#
_entry.id   AF-A0A2E0FG58-F1
#
_cell.length_a   1.000
_cell.length_b   1.000
_cell.length_c   1.000
_cell.angle_alpha   90.00
_cell.angle_beta   90.00
_cell.angle_gamma   90.00
#
_symmetry.space_group_name_H-M   'P 1'
#
loop_
_entity.id
_entity.type
_entity.pdbx_description
1 polymer ?
#
loop_
_entity_poly.entity_id
_entity_poly.type
_entity_poly.pdbx_seq_one_letter_code
_entity_poly.pdbx_strand_id
1 'polypeptide(L)'
;MKLARFTTTITQKKENTPKDGISVAILSAGNGSRIKSYEPRSLLKIKGSYLLEHQIKTINASLENPEIITVVGCHATRIMKKTRGKSRFVENQLYEDTNSSESLRLAFNNSTNKNFLFMHGDLHFNTKTLNVSFEKSFILTDNQNRFKDSEVGLTKNKENLSILSYGLSEKWGQMAFFTGPEHDMLRSIFNKYEGQDKKKLSFEIINSIVNMGGKFACYEPLGMKITEIDRIKDIR
;
A
#
# COMPACT_ATOMS: atom_id res chain seq x y z
N MET A 1 -10.80 -12.52 -45.85
CA MET A 1 -9.49 -12.55 -45.16
C MET A 1 -9.75 -12.89 -43.69
N LYS A 2 -9.38 -14.11 -43.24
CA LYS A 2 -9.65 -14.62 -41.88
C LYS A 2 -8.74 -13.91 -40.86
N LEU A 3 -9.30 -13.30 -39.83
CA LEU A 3 -8.55 -12.84 -38.66
C LEU A 3 -7.95 -14.05 -37.91
N ALA A 4 -6.65 -14.01 -37.65
CA ALA A 4 -5.95 -15.04 -36.89
C ALA A 4 -6.39 -15.06 -35.42
N ARG A 5 -6.51 -16.25 -34.83
CA ARG A 5 -7.04 -16.53 -33.48
C ARG A 5 -6.15 -16.08 -32.30
N PHE A 6 -5.10 -15.30 -32.54
CA PHE A 6 -4.10 -14.92 -31.52
C PHE A 6 -3.66 -13.45 -31.59
N THR A 7 -4.47 -12.56 -32.18
CA THR A 7 -4.17 -11.13 -32.13
C THR A 7 -4.73 -10.57 -30.82
N THR A 8 -3.88 -10.46 -29.80
CA THR A 8 -4.19 -9.71 -28.57
C THR A 8 -4.47 -8.26 -28.97
N THR A 9 -5.67 -7.77 -28.66
CA THR A 9 -6.00 -6.35 -28.80
C THR A 9 -4.98 -5.56 -28.00
N ILE A 10 -4.32 -4.58 -28.63
CA ILE A 10 -3.42 -3.66 -27.94
C ILE A 10 -4.27 -2.97 -26.87
N THR A 11 -4.09 -3.39 -25.61
CA THR A 11 -4.71 -2.72 -24.48
C THR A 11 -4.07 -1.35 -24.45
N GLN A 12 -4.88 -0.29 -24.58
CA GLN A 12 -4.38 1.08 -24.50
C GLN A 12 -3.45 1.18 -23.29
N LYS A 13 -2.21 1.59 -23.53
CA LYS A 13 -1.19 1.76 -22.50
C LYS A 13 -1.79 2.59 -21.38
N LYS A 14 -1.79 2.09 -20.15
CA LYS A 14 -2.35 2.86 -19.04
C LYS A 14 -1.42 4.04 -18.83
N GLU A 15 -1.93 5.26 -19.09
CA GLU A 15 -1.14 6.49 -19.24
C GLU A 15 -0.18 6.81 -18.07
N ASN A 16 -0.40 6.20 -16.90
CA ASN A 16 0.29 6.53 -15.65
C ASN A 16 1.32 5.50 -15.17
N THR A 17 1.63 4.44 -15.93
CA THR A 17 2.57 3.41 -15.46
C THR A 17 4.02 3.75 -15.85
N PRO A 18 4.98 3.78 -14.91
CA PRO A 18 6.40 3.90 -15.23
C PRO A 18 6.86 2.83 -16.22
N LYS A 19 7.80 3.19 -17.10
CA LYS A 19 8.33 2.27 -18.12
C LYS A 19 9.00 1.02 -17.51
N ASP A 20 9.55 1.15 -16.31
CA ASP A 20 10.32 0.09 -15.62
C ASP A 20 9.45 -0.81 -14.71
N GLY A 21 8.13 -0.80 -14.90
CA GLY A 21 7.17 -1.56 -14.06
C GLY A 21 7.01 -0.99 -12.65
N ILE A 22 6.08 -1.54 -11.86
CA ILE A 22 5.84 -1.18 -10.45
C ILE A 22 5.72 -2.46 -9.62
N SER A 23 6.40 -2.49 -8.48
CA SER A 23 6.12 -3.44 -7.40
C SER A 23 5.15 -2.82 -6.40
N VAL A 24 4.06 -3.53 -6.11
CA VAL A 24 3.00 -3.09 -5.20
C VAL A 24 2.94 -4.02 -4.00
N ALA A 25 3.16 -3.46 -2.81
CA ALA A 25 3.12 -4.15 -1.53
C ALA A 25 1.79 -3.90 -0.80
N ILE A 26 1.12 -4.97 -0.39
CA ILE A 26 -0.06 -4.92 0.48
C ILE A 26 0.35 -5.43 1.86
N LEU A 27 0.36 -4.56 2.87
CA LEU A 27 0.80 -4.88 4.23
C LEU A 27 -0.37 -5.42 5.06
N SER A 28 -0.52 -6.74 5.14
CA SER A 28 -1.65 -7.45 5.77
C SER A 28 -1.21 -8.36 6.93
N ALA A 29 -0.08 -8.09 7.59
CA ALA A 29 0.43 -8.95 8.66
C ALA A 29 -0.23 -8.71 10.03
N GLY A 30 -0.86 -7.55 10.22
CA GLY A 30 -1.37 -7.11 11.52
C GLY A 30 -2.52 -7.97 12.07
N ASN A 31 -2.57 -8.07 13.40
CA ASN A 31 -3.53 -8.91 14.13
C ASN A 31 -4.99 -8.44 14.09
N GLY A 32 -5.28 -7.25 13.56
CA GLY A 32 -6.66 -6.75 13.47
C GLY A 32 -7.43 -6.75 14.81
N SER A 33 -6.72 -6.73 15.95
CA SER A 33 -7.24 -7.00 17.31
C SER A 33 -8.40 -6.08 17.75
N ARG A 34 -8.63 -4.99 17.03
CA ARG A 34 -9.79 -4.09 17.19
C ARG A 34 -11.11 -4.67 16.66
N ILE A 35 -11.07 -5.80 15.96
CA ILE A 35 -12.23 -6.51 15.42
C ILE A 35 -12.54 -7.73 16.30
N LYS A 36 -13.72 -7.73 16.96
CA LYS A 36 -14.30 -8.93 17.61
C LYS A 36 -14.83 -9.95 16.59
N SER A 37 -14.07 -10.23 15.54
CA SER A 37 -14.36 -11.24 14.52
C SER A 37 -13.18 -12.18 14.43
N TYR A 38 -13.44 -13.47 14.33
CA TYR A 38 -12.44 -14.51 14.09
C TYR A 38 -11.86 -14.48 12.65
N GLU A 39 -12.21 -13.48 11.84
CA GLU A 39 -11.81 -13.38 10.43
C GLU A 39 -10.76 -12.28 10.23
N PRO A 40 -9.61 -12.57 9.57
CA PRO A 40 -8.61 -11.57 9.23
C PRO A 40 -9.20 -10.42 8.42
N ARG A 41 -8.73 -9.18 8.64
CA ARG A 41 -9.18 -7.99 7.88
C ARG A 41 -9.17 -8.22 6.37
N SER A 42 -8.09 -8.81 5.86
CA SER A 42 -7.91 -9.15 4.45
C SER A 42 -8.98 -10.09 3.87
N LEU A 43 -9.66 -10.87 4.72
CA LEU A 43 -10.72 -11.81 4.36
C LEU A 43 -12.12 -11.31 4.76
N LEU A 44 -12.27 -10.06 5.17
CA LEU A 44 -13.59 -9.46 5.30
C LEU A 44 -14.21 -9.30 3.91
N LYS A 45 -15.47 -9.72 3.77
CA LYS A 45 -16.18 -9.64 2.49
C LYS A 45 -16.92 -8.31 2.38
N ILE A 46 -16.61 -7.54 1.34
CA ILE A 46 -17.31 -6.29 0.99
C ILE A 46 -17.99 -6.51 -0.35
N LYS A 47 -19.32 -6.33 -0.39
CA LYS A 47 -20.15 -6.56 -1.60
C LYS A 47 -19.86 -7.90 -2.29
N GLY A 48 -19.60 -8.95 -1.50
CA GLY A 48 -19.36 -10.31 -1.97
C GLY A 48 -17.91 -10.68 -2.33
N SER A 49 -16.96 -9.72 -2.33
CA SER A 49 -15.53 -9.98 -2.58
C SER A 49 -14.72 -9.82 -1.29
N TYR A 50 -13.70 -10.66 -1.08
CA TYR A 50 -12.76 -10.41 0.02
C TYR A 50 -12.01 -9.09 -0.20
N LEU A 51 -11.68 -8.39 0.88
CA LEU A 51 -10.96 -7.11 0.84
C LEU A 51 -9.65 -7.23 0.04
N LEU A 52 -8.85 -8.25 0.32
CA LEU A 52 -7.60 -8.49 -0.41
C LEU A 52 -7.83 -8.73 -1.90
N GLU A 53 -8.89 -9.44 -2.27
CA GLU A 53 -9.23 -9.66 -3.68
C GLU A 53 -9.68 -8.37 -4.36
N HIS A 54 -10.42 -7.53 -3.65
CA HIS A 54 -10.83 -6.21 -4.13
C HIS A 54 -9.61 -5.32 -4.37
N GLN A 55 -8.66 -5.27 -3.43
CA GLN A 55 -7.41 -4.53 -3.56
C GLN A 55 -6.61 -5.01 -4.79
N ILE A 56 -6.39 -6.32 -4.92
CA ILE A 56 -5.66 -6.91 -6.05
C ILE A 56 -6.35 -6.60 -7.39
N LYS A 57 -7.68 -6.72 -7.46
CA LYS A 57 -8.44 -6.37 -8.68
C LYS A 57 -8.31 -4.88 -9.01
N THR A 58 -8.38 -4.02 -8.01
CA THR A 58 -8.28 -2.56 -8.18
C THR A 58 -6.88 -2.17 -8.66
N ILE A 59 -5.83 -2.76 -8.09
CA ILE A 59 -4.43 -2.58 -8.52
C ILE A 59 -4.25 -3.01 -9.98
N ASN A 60 -4.70 -4.21 -10.34
CA ASN A 60 -4.60 -4.71 -11.72
C ASN A 60 -5.46 -3.91 -12.71
N ALA A 61 -6.53 -3.27 -12.25
CA ALA A 61 -7.33 -2.36 -13.07
C ALA A 61 -6.63 -1.00 -13.26
N SER A 62 -5.88 -0.52 -12.28
CA SER A 62 -5.22 0.79 -12.33
C SER A 62 -3.81 0.79 -12.94
N LEU A 63 -3.04 -0.28 -12.77
CA LEU A 63 -1.63 -0.34 -13.18
C LEU A 63 -1.41 -1.37 -14.29
N GLU A 64 -0.42 -1.13 -15.16
CA GLU A 64 -0.04 -2.07 -16.22
C GLU A 64 0.96 -3.09 -15.68
N ASN A 65 0.59 -4.38 -15.72
CA ASN A 65 1.42 -5.53 -15.31
C ASN A 65 2.19 -5.35 -13.98
N PRO A 66 1.52 -4.95 -12.87
CA PRO A 66 2.21 -4.74 -11.60
C PRO A 66 2.70 -6.06 -10.99
N GLU A 67 3.88 -6.04 -10.36
CA GLU A 67 4.29 -7.12 -9.45
C GLU A 67 3.57 -6.90 -8.11
N ILE A 68 2.67 -7.80 -7.71
CA ILE A 68 1.93 -7.66 -6.44
C ILE A 68 2.49 -8.61 -5.38
N ILE A 69 2.88 -8.03 -4.25
CA ILE A 69 3.41 -8.73 -3.07
C ILE A 69 2.47 -8.46 -1.89
N THR A 70 1.91 -9.52 -1.32
CA THR A 70 1.09 -9.42 -0.11
C THR A 70 1.87 -9.95 1.09
N VAL A 71 2.11 -9.09 2.07
CA VAL A 71 2.73 -9.51 3.33
C VAL A 71 1.66 -9.95 4.31
N VAL A 72 1.74 -11.18 4.77
CA VAL A 72 0.81 -11.79 5.72
C VAL A 72 1.53 -12.16 7.01
N GLY A 73 0.77 -12.34 8.09
CA GLY A 73 1.28 -12.72 9.40
C GLY A 73 0.19 -13.46 10.13
N CYS A 74 -0.64 -12.72 10.87
CA CYS A 74 -1.82 -13.28 11.49
C CYS A 74 -2.67 -14.09 10.50
N HIS A 75 -2.94 -15.36 10.83
CA HIS A 75 -3.72 -16.28 9.99
C HIS A 75 -3.21 -16.45 8.55
N ALA A 76 -1.91 -16.29 8.28
CA ALA A 76 -1.29 -16.37 6.96
C ALA A 76 -1.76 -17.56 6.12
N THR A 77 -1.73 -18.78 6.69
CA THR A 77 -2.17 -20.00 6.00
C THR A 77 -3.60 -19.91 5.46
N ARG A 78 -4.53 -19.31 6.21
CA ARG A 78 -5.94 -19.15 5.80
C ARG A 78 -6.07 -18.13 4.68
N ILE A 79 -5.36 -16.99 4.79
CA ILE A 79 -5.33 -15.94 3.78
C ILE A 79 -4.79 -16.50 2.46
N MET A 80 -3.63 -17.15 2.51
CA MET A 80 -2.97 -17.75 1.34
C MET A 80 -3.84 -18.81 0.68
N LYS A 81 -4.50 -19.68 1.44
CA LYS A 81 -5.41 -20.70 0.88
C LYS A 81 -6.60 -20.08 0.15
N LYS A 82 -7.21 -19.02 0.71
CA LYS A 82 -8.40 -18.38 0.15
C LYS A 82 -8.10 -17.47 -1.04
N THR A 83 -6.88 -16.94 -1.15
CA THR A 83 -6.49 -15.95 -2.16
C THR A 83 -5.31 -16.42 -3.04
N ARG A 84 -5.10 -17.74 -3.09
CA ARG A 84 -4.01 -18.39 -3.84
C ARG A 84 -3.96 -17.93 -5.30
N GLY A 85 -2.74 -17.69 -5.80
CA GLY A 85 -2.48 -17.35 -7.21
C GLY A 85 -2.80 -15.91 -7.61
N LYS A 86 -3.22 -15.05 -6.66
CA LYS A 86 -3.60 -13.65 -6.93
C LYS A 86 -2.46 -12.66 -6.68
N SER A 87 -1.47 -13.04 -5.89
CA SER A 87 -0.25 -12.26 -5.59
C SER A 87 0.86 -13.19 -5.08
N ARG A 88 2.09 -12.67 -4.98
CA ARG A 88 3.18 -13.33 -4.25
C ARG A 88 2.99 -13.09 -2.76
N PHE A 89 3.05 -14.12 -1.94
CA PHE A 89 2.94 -13.98 -0.49
C PHE A 89 4.31 -13.98 0.17
N VAL A 90 4.50 -13.09 1.14
CA VAL A 90 5.64 -13.07 2.05
C VAL A 90 5.11 -13.13 3.47
N GLU A 91 5.58 -14.06 4.27
CA GLU A 91 5.13 -14.21 5.66
C GLU A 91 6.05 -13.43 6.61
N ASN A 92 5.47 -12.52 7.38
CA ASN A 92 6.09 -11.97 8.57
C ASN A 92 5.85 -12.94 9.73
N GLN A 93 6.79 -13.83 9.99
CA GLN A 93 6.72 -14.81 11.08
C GLN A 93 6.78 -14.17 12.48
N LEU A 94 7.26 -12.94 12.57
CA LEU A 94 7.38 -12.17 13.82
C LEU A 94 6.24 -11.16 13.96
N TYR A 95 5.09 -11.37 13.31
CA TYR A 95 4.00 -10.38 13.28
C TYR A 95 3.46 -10.00 14.67
N GLU A 96 3.60 -10.85 15.68
CA GLU A 96 3.19 -10.56 17.06
C GLU A 96 4.13 -9.56 17.75
N ASP A 97 5.40 -9.57 17.36
CA ASP A 97 6.47 -8.78 17.94
C ASP A 97 6.94 -7.63 17.04
N THR A 98 6.28 -7.39 15.92
CA THR A 98 6.70 -6.38 14.95
C THR A 98 5.55 -5.51 14.48
N ASN A 99 5.90 -4.32 13.99
CA ASN A 99 4.97 -3.34 13.45
C ASN A 99 5.07 -3.28 11.91
N SER A 100 4.34 -2.33 11.31
CA SER A 100 4.21 -2.23 9.84
C SER A 100 5.54 -1.96 9.11
N SER A 101 6.57 -1.44 9.78
CA SER A 101 7.89 -1.26 9.15
C SER A 101 8.57 -2.59 8.78
N GLU A 102 8.42 -3.65 9.58
CA GLU A 102 8.99 -4.97 9.27
C GLU A 102 8.28 -5.57 8.06
N SER A 103 6.95 -5.42 8.01
CA SER A 103 6.18 -5.85 6.84
C SER A 103 6.59 -5.10 5.59
N LEU A 104 6.81 -3.79 5.70
CA LEU A 104 7.30 -2.96 4.60
C LEU A 104 8.70 -3.41 4.11
N ARG A 105 9.63 -3.67 5.04
CA ARG A 105 10.98 -4.18 4.73
C ARG A 105 10.92 -5.52 4.01
N LEU A 106 10.12 -6.46 4.52
CA LEU A 106 9.94 -7.77 3.90
C LEU A 106 9.39 -7.65 2.48
N ALA A 107 8.40 -6.79 2.26
CA ALA A 107 7.87 -6.53 0.92
C ALA A 107 8.92 -5.93 -0.02
N PHE A 108 9.63 -4.90 0.44
CA PHE A 108 10.64 -4.19 -0.35
C PHE A 108 11.79 -5.12 -0.77
N ASN A 109 12.31 -5.93 0.15
CA ASN A 109 13.39 -6.87 -0.13
C ASN A 109 12.98 -8.02 -1.07
N ASN A 110 11.68 -8.28 -1.21
CA ASN A 110 11.13 -9.27 -2.14
C ASN A 110 10.61 -8.65 -3.45
N SER A 111 10.78 -7.34 -3.63
CA SER A 111 10.37 -6.61 -4.83
C SER A 111 11.50 -6.52 -5.86
N THR A 112 11.13 -6.53 -7.14
CA THR A 112 12.12 -6.52 -8.24
C THR A 112 12.24 -5.18 -8.95
N ASN A 113 11.24 -4.30 -8.85
CA ASN A 113 11.22 -3.03 -9.58
C ASN A 113 11.79 -1.88 -8.74
N LYS A 114 12.30 -0.84 -9.42
CA LYS A 114 12.77 0.41 -8.78
C LYS A 114 11.65 1.40 -8.46
N ASN A 115 10.44 1.09 -8.88
CA ASN A 115 9.22 1.81 -8.55
C ASN A 115 8.44 0.95 -7.56
N PHE A 116 8.29 1.43 -6.34
CA PHE A 116 7.72 0.66 -5.24
C PHE A 116 6.56 1.41 -4.61
N LEU A 117 5.35 0.85 -4.69
CA LEU A 117 4.16 1.35 -4.01
C LEU A 117 3.88 0.43 -2.82
N PHE A 118 3.61 0.96 -1.64
CA PHE A 118 2.97 0.17 -0.59
C PHE A 118 1.64 0.78 -0.15
N MET A 119 0.78 -0.08 0.37
CA MET A 119 -0.48 0.28 1.01
C MET A 119 -0.76 -0.63 2.21
N HIS A 120 -1.47 -0.09 3.20
CA HIS A 120 -1.97 -0.89 4.31
C HIS A 120 -3.10 -1.83 3.85
N GLY A 121 -3.14 -3.03 4.42
CA GLY A 121 -4.00 -4.13 3.98
C GLY A 121 -5.47 -4.02 4.37
N ASP A 122 -5.82 -3.08 5.23
CA ASP A 122 -7.17 -2.79 5.70
C ASP A 122 -7.87 -1.68 4.91
N LEU A 123 -7.24 -1.16 3.85
CA LEU A 123 -7.82 -0.12 3.01
C LEU A 123 -8.78 -0.70 1.96
N HIS A 124 -10.01 -0.21 1.92
CA HIS A 124 -10.92 -0.40 0.79
C HIS A 124 -10.95 0.87 -0.08
N PHE A 125 -10.57 0.75 -1.35
CA PHE A 125 -10.42 1.91 -2.24
C PHE A 125 -10.85 1.66 -3.70
N ASN A 126 -11.13 2.72 -4.46
CA ASN A 126 -11.51 2.62 -5.88
C ASN A 126 -10.32 2.83 -6.83
N THR A 127 -10.51 2.56 -8.13
CA THR A 127 -9.44 2.72 -9.13
C THR A 127 -8.94 4.17 -9.26
N LYS A 128 -9.79 5.16 -8.95
CA LYS A 128 -9.42 6.58 -8.95
C LYS A 128 -8.38 6.93 -7.89
N THR A 129 -8.30 6.18 -6.79
CA THR A 129 -7.25 6.32 -5.76
C THR A 129 -5.84 6.15 -6.33
N LEU A 130 -5.66 5.36 -7.39
CA LEU A 130 -4.36 5.16 -8.05
C LEU A 130 -4.22 5.96 -9.35
N ASN A 131 -5.11 6.91 -9.61
CA ASN A 131 -5.04 7.80 -10.77
C ASN A 131 -4.15 9.01 -10.47
N VAL A 132 -2.85 8.75 -10.35
CA VAL A 132 -1.80 9.73 -10.00
C VAL A 132 -0.60 9.59 -10.93
N SER A 133 0.23 10.63 -10.99
CA SER A 133 1.52 10.55 -11.67
C SER A 133 2.52 9.75 -10.83
N PHE A 134 3.13 8.75 -11.45
CA PHE A 134 4.21 7.93 -10.86
C PHE A 134 5.61 8.42 -11.28
N GLU A 135 5.74 9.68 -11.74
CA GLU A 135 7.03 10.29 -12.10
C GLU A 135 7.91 10.64 -10.89
N LYS A 136 7.29 10.83 -9.72
CA LYS A 136 7.96 11.23 -8.48
C LYS A 136 7.40 10.44 -7.31
N SER A 137 8.19 10.31 -6.26
CA SER A 137 7.74 9.73 -5.00
C SER A 137 6.60 10.55 -4.41
N PHE A 138 5.58 9.88 -3.88
CA PHE A 138 4.38 10.54 -3.35
C PHE A 138 3.77 9.77 -2.19
N ILE A 139 2.90 10.45 -1.44
CA ILE A 139 1.94 9.85 -0.53
C ILE A 139 0.52 10.26 -0.92
N LEU A 140 -0.45 9.41 -0.61
CA LEU A 140 -1.85 9.81 -0.70
C LEU A 140 -2.26 10.53 0.57
N THR A 141 -3.09 11.56 0.42
CA THR A 141 -3.63 12.34 1.53
C THR A 141 -5.14 12.41 1.44
N ASP A 142 -5.77 12.70 2.57
CA ASP A 142 -7.20 12.86 2.69
C ASP A 142 -7.54 14.18 3.38
N ASN A 143 -8.04 15.13 2.58
CA ASN A 143 -8.50 16.42 3.04
C ASN A 143 -10.03 16.49 3.12
N GLN A 144 -10.72 15.36 2.93
CA GLN A 144 -12.18 15.25 2.96
C GLN A 144 -12.69 14.44 4.16
N ASN A 145 -11.86 14.25 5.19
CA ASN A 145 -12.22 13.62 6.47
C ASN A 145 -12.81 12.20 6.32
N ARG A 146 -12.23 11.40 5.41
CA ARG A 146 -12.55 9.97 5.24
C ARG A 146 -11.84 9.09 6.28
N PHE A 147 -10.67 9.52 6.77
CA PHE A 147 -9.96 8.89 7.88
C PHE A 147 -10.35 9.53 9.23
N LYS A 148 -10.24 8.76 10.31
CA LYS A 148 -10.58 9.23 11.66
C LYS A 148 -9.54 10.21 12.18
N ASP A 149 -9.95 11.07 13.10
CA ASP A 149 -9.05 12.04 13.74
C ASP A 149 -7.88 11.40 14.50
N SER A 150 -8.06 10.14 14.96
CA SER A 150 -7.01 9.36 15.61
C SER A 150 -5.92 8.85 14.66
N GLU A 151 -6.17 8.87 13.35
CA GLU A 151 -5.21 8.37 12.36
C GLU A 151 -4.06 9.36 12.15
N VAL A 152 -2.95 8.82 11.65
CA VAL A 152 -1.75 9.58 11.32
C VAL A 152 -2.11 10.64 10.29
N GLY A 153 -1.81 11.89 10.62
CA GLY A 153 -1.93 13.00 9.71
C GLY A 153 -0.58 13.51 9.23
N LEU A 154 -0.61 14.63 8.51
CA LEU A 154 0.58 15.22 7.92
C LEU A 154 0.56 16.75 7.96
N THR A 155 1.75 17.32 7.85
CA THR A 155 1.93 18.71 7.40
C THR A 155 2.72 18.74 6.10
N LYS A 156 2.57 19.83 5.35
CA LYS A 156 3.21 20.03 4.06
C LYS A 156 3.97 21.34 4.05
N ASN A 157 5.07 21.37 3.31
CA ASN A 157 5.71 22.60 2.88
C ASN A 157 5.47 22.76 1.37
N LYS A 158 4.63 23.75 1.01
CA LYS A 158 4.07 23.87 -0.34
C LYS A 158 3.33 22.58 -0.70
N GLU A 159 3.81 21.85 -1.72
CA GLU A 159 3.19 20.61 -2.20
C GLU A 159 3.90 19.34 -1.71
N ASN A 160 4.98 19.47 -0.93
CA ASN A 160 5.75 18.33 -0.45
C ASN A 160 5.45 18.03 1.02
N LEU A 161 5.45 16.74 1.36
CA LEU A 161 5.36 16.26 2.73
C LEU A 161 6.48 16.86 3.58
N SER A 162 6.12 17.38 4.76
CA SER A 162 7.09 17.81 5.77
C SER A 162 7.26 16.77 6.88
N ILE A 163 6.15 16.25 7.42
CA ILE A 163 6.19 15.22 8.48
C ILE A 163 4.84 14.49 8.55
N LEU A 164 4.89 13.20 8.91
CA LEU A 164 3.75 12.39 9.33
C LEU A 164 3.72 12.26 10.85
N SER A 165 2.59 12.52 11.48
CA SER A 165 2.41 12.40 12.94
C SER A 165 0.95 12.23 13.33
N TYR A 166 0.71 11.63 14.49
CA TYR A 166 -0.59 11.68 15.15
C TYR A 166 -0.96 13.13 15.52
N GLY A 167 -2.26 13.40 15.62
CA GLY A 167 -2.80 14.70 16.06
C GLY A 167 -2.88 15.79 14.98
N LEU A 168 -2.48 15.50 13.75
CA LEU A 168 -2.55 16.44 12.62
C LEU A 168 -3.88 16.31 11.88
N SER A 169 -4.42 17.43 11.40
CA SER A 169 -5.78 17.51 10.82
C SER A 169 -5.90 16.81 9.47
N GLU A 170 -5.02 17.14 8.52
CA GLU A 170 -4.97 16.47 7.23
C GLU A 170 -4.46 15.05 7.39
N LYS A 171 -5.11 14.06 6.77
CA LYS A 171 -4.84 12.64 7.03
C LYS A 171 -3.97 11.99 5.96
N TRP A 172 -3.07 11.11 6.40
CA TRP A 172 -2.32 10.26 5.49
C TRP A 172 -3.18 9.09 5.04
N GLY A 173 -3.29 8.91 3.73
CA GLY A 173 -4.06 7.84 3.10
C GLY A 173 -3.46 6.44 3.24
N GLN A 174 -2.44 6.27 4.10
CA GLN A 174 -1.77 4.99 4.37
C GLN A 174 -1.21 4.29 3.11
N MET A 175 -0.86 5.10 2.10
CA MET A 175 -0.18 4.67 0.88
C MET A 175 1.01 5.58 0.58
N ALA A 176 2.10 5.00 0.06
CA ALA A 176 3.26 5.75 -0.37
C ALA A 176 3.98 5.05 -1.54
N PHE A 177 4.42 5.86 -2.50
CA PHE A 177 5.18 5.45 -3.67
C PHE A 177 6.60 5.99 -3.61
N PHE A 178 7.56 5.15 -3.96
CA PHE A 178 8.99 5.42 -3.93
C PHE A 178 9.56 5.14 -5.31
N THR A 179 10.27 6.12 -5.86
CA THR A 179 11.06 5.98 -7.07
C THR A 179 12.33 6.80 -6.95
N GLY A 180 13.29 6.59 -7.84
CA GLY A 180 14.53 7.36 -7.90
C GLY A 180 15.24 7.47 -6.53
N PRO A 181 15.62 8.68 -6.09
CA PRO A 181 16.35 8.89 -4.84
C PRO A 181 15.66 8.35 -3.59
N GLU A 182 14.34 8.50 -3.44
CA GLU A 182 13.64 8.04 -2.23
C GLU A 182 13.59 6.51 -2.15
N HIS A 183 13.54 5.82 -3.29
CA HIS A 183 13.67 4.37 -3.33
C HIS A 183 15.07 3.93 -2.85
N ASP A 184 16.12 4.64 -3.26
CA ASP A 184 17.49 4.33 -2.84
C ASP A 184 17.74 4.66 -1.35
N MET A 185 17.10 5.72 -0.84
CA MET A 185 17.07 6.01 0.60
C MET A 185 16.35 4.92 1.39
N LEU A 186 15.19 4.46 0.90
CA LEU A 186 14.45 3.35 1.51
C LEU A 186 15.31 2.07 1.56
N ARG A 187 16.02 1.76 0.47
CA ARG A 187 17.00 0.67 0.41
C ARG A 187 18.11 0.84 1.44
N SER A 188 18.69 2.03 1.56
CA SER A 188 19.74 2.32 2.54
C SER A 188 19.23 2.12 3.98
N ILE A 189 17.99 2.53 4.29
CA ILE A 189 17.37 2.32 5.59
C ILE A 189 17.23 0.82 5.86
N PHE A 190 16.71 0.06 4.89
CA PHE A 190 16.49 -1.38 5.06
C PHE A 190 17.76 -2.23 5.09
N ASN A 191 18.86 -1.76 4.48
CA ASN A 191 20.17 -2.40 4.60
C ASN A 191 20.79 -2.23 6.00
N LYS A 192 20.41 -1.18 6.74
CA LYS A 192 20.87 -0.87 8.10
C LYS A 192 19.81 -1.21 9.16
N TYR A 193 18.82 -2.01 8.79
CA TYR A 193 17.66 -2.27 9.63
C TYR A 193 17.99 -3.23 10.76
N GLU A 194 17.75 -2.80 11.99
CA GLU A 194 18.10 -3.52 13.22
C GLU A 194 16.85 -3.94 14.01
N GLY A 195 17.06 -4.68 15.10
CA GLY A 195 15.99 -5.22 15.93
C GLY A 195 15.02 -4.16 16.45
N GLN A 196 15.52 -2.98 16.81
CA GLN A 196 14.70 -1.85 17.28
C GLN A 196 13.78 -1.29 16.18
N ASP A 197 14.19 -1.35 14.92
CA ASP A 197 13.41 -0.82 13.81
C ASP A 197 12.15 -1.64 13.57
N LYS A 198 12.14 -2.92 13.96
CA LYS A 198 10.96 -3.80 13.88
C LYS A 198 9.74 -3.28 14.63
N LYS A 199 9.95 -2.43 15.64
CA LYS A 199 8.87 -1.80 16.42
C LYS A 199 8.39 -0.48 15.82
N LYS A 200 9.02 0.03 14.76
CA LYS A 200 8.57 1.25 14.08
C LYS A 200 7.33 0.99 13.22
N LEU A 201 6.52 2.01 13.07
CA LEU A 201 5.42 2.09 12.11
C LEU A 201 5.94 2.57 10.75
N SER A 202 5.25 2.20 9.68
CA SER A 202 5.63 2.54 8.31
C SER A 202 5.79 4.05 8.07
N PHE A 203 5.01 4.90 8.75
CA PHE A 203 5.14 6.35 8.60
C PHE A 203 6.46 6.90 9.15
N GLU A 204 7.04 6.23 10.16
CA GLU A 204 8.34 6.62 10.73
C GLU A 204 9.49 6.36 9.74
N ILE A 205 9.33 5.34 8.88
CA ILE A 205 10.26 5.09 7.77
C ILE A 205 10.17 6.22 6.73
N ILE A 206 8.97 6.67 6.39
CA ILE A 206 8.78 7.82 5.49
C ILE A 206 9.40 9.09 6.09
N ASN A 207 9.14 9.37 7.37
CA ASN A 207 9.76 10.50 8.06
C ASN A 207 11.29 10.42 8.05
N SER A 208 11.86 9.22 8.20
CA SER A 208 13.31 9.02 8.11
C SER A 208 13.85 9.41 6.73
N ILE A 209 13.14 9.08 5.65
CA ILE A 209 13.51 9.46 4.28
C ILE A 209 13.40 10.97 4.09
N VAL A 210 12.34 11.61 4.60
CA VAL A 210 12.19 13.07 4.55
C VAL A 210 13.33 13.75 5.30
N ASN A 211 13.73 13.25 6.48
CA ASN A 211 14.87 13.76 7.24
C ASN A 211 16.21 13.59 6.52
N MET A 212 16.33 12.59 5.65
CA MET A 212 17.49 12.40 4.76
C MET A 212 17.45 13.31 3.52
N GLY A 213 16.43 14.17 3.38
CA GLY A 213 16.26 15.08 2.26
C GLY A 213 15.39 14.55 1.10
N GLY A 214 14.80 13.37 1.26
CA GLY A 214 13.84 12.81 0.30
C GLY A 214 12.56 13.63 0.22
N LYS A 215 11.90 13.61 -0.93
CA LYS A 215 10.72 14.43 -1.21
C LYS A 215 9.55 13.57 -1.65
N PHE A 216 8.42 13.76 -0.98
CA PHE A 216 7.15 13.15 -1.38
C PHE A 216 6.17 14.23 -1.75
N ALA A 217 5.64 14.16 -2.98
CA ALA A 217 4.45 14.92 -3.33
C ALA A 217 3.25 14.41 -2.53
N CYS A 218 2.32 15.29 -2.21
CA CYS A 218 1.08 14.94 -1.53
C CYS A 218 -0.10 14.98 -2.49
N TYR A 219 -0.73 13.83 -2.76
CA TYR A 219 -1.82 13.72 -3.71
C TYR A 219 -3.14 13.33 -3.06
N GLU A 220 -4.20 14.05 -3.44
CA GLU A 220 -5.58 13.64 -3.24
C GLU A 220 -6.25 13.52 -4.62
N PRO A 221 -6.30 12.31 -5.21
CA PRO A 221 -6.79 12.12 -6.58
C PRO A 221 -8.27 12.47 -6.73
N LEU A 222 -8.64 13.07 -7.87
CA LEU A 222 -10.03 13.40 -8.16
C LEU A 222 -10.90 12.13 -8.21
N GLY A 223 -11.96 12.11 -7.40
CA GLY A 223 -12.87 10.96 -7.30
C GLY A 223 -12.32 9.80 -6.46
N MET A 224 -11.22 10.00 -5.74
CA MET A 224 -10.71 9.05 -4.76
C MET A 224 -11.81 8.67 -3.77
N LYS A 225 -12.01 7.36 -3.60
CA LYS A 225 -12.76 6.78 -2.49
C LYS A 225 -11.83 5.82 -1.79
N ILE A 226 -11.58 6.07 -0.52
CA ILE A 226 -10.72 5.26 0.35
C ILE A 226 -11.30 5.27 1.75
N THR A 227 -11.27 4.12 2.42
CA THR A 227 -11.77 3.95 3.78
C THR A 227 -10.99 2.84 4.44
N GLU A 228 -10.58 3.06 5.69
CA GLU A 228 -10.01 2.00 6.53
C GLU A 228 -11.13 1.07 7.04
N ILE A 229 -10.96 -0.23 6.85
CA ILE A 229 -11.91 -1.25 7.29
C ILE A 229 -11.52 -1.70 8.69
N ASP A 230 -12.19 -1.09 9.66
CA ASP A 230 -11.87 -1.22 11.07
C ASP A 230 -12.80 -2.20 11.79
N ARG A 231 -14.03 -2.38 11.29
CA ARG A 231 -15.10 -3.21 11.86
C ARG A 231 -15.99 -3.79 10.77
N ILE A 232 -16.72 -4.86 11.11
CA ILE A 232 -17.79 -5.42 10.25
C ILE A 232 -18.84 -4.36 9.87
N LYS A 233 -19.06 -3.33 10.71
CA LYS A 233 -20.04 -2.27 10.42
C LYS A 233 -19.65 -1.42 9.21
N ASP A 234 -18.36 -1.33 8.90
CA ASP A 234 -17.85 -0.53 7.78
C ASP A 234 -18.08 -1.22 6.41
N ILE A 235 -18.62 -2.44 6.44
CA ILE A 235 -18.92 -3.28 5.27
C ILE A 235 -20.35 -3.01 4.71
N ARG A 236 -21.21 -2.34 5.49
CA ARG A 236 -22.63 -2.12 5.15
C ARG A 236 -22.86 -0.93 4.23
#